data_AF-A0A962YQS6-F1
#
_entry.id   AF-A0A962YQS6-F1
#
_cell.length_a   1.000
_cell.length_b   1.000
_cell.length_c   1.000
_cell.angle_alpha   90.00
_cell.angle_beta   90.00
_cell.angle_gamma   90.00
#
_symmetry.space_group_name_H-M   'P 1'
#
loop_
_entity.id
_entity.type
_entity.pdbx_description
1 polymer ?
#
loop_
_entity_poly.entity_id
_entity_poly.type
_entity_poly.pdbx_seq_one_letter_code
_entity_poly.pdbx_strand_id
1 'polypeptide(L)'
;MNPICKSLLPALLFGSGVVSLSSVWAGDMVLVVEEPLANHAYSGVANIRGWVVGSAGIDRVELYVDGALLTPIPTGGRRSDVGDAYPNYPNAANAGFSMAFNYSSLLAGPHAILIRATDREGAFKEAAVDFNVTRFPNAYIPDPASVNLSGASATFDSRSFLLKNVTAEGKTYDIRLEWRREAQGFAITRISTAGDPPADDYSGTYHSQASQSSNSCPFAVSQQVKSELQLNQTGSQLSGTENSGGTLAVSGTVDAQGQFSLQSERLTQTPSANCRGETYFGYQGDFPSQTVTITTHYEYFGSCPYYNCAATYQGGIVRDSAATLAEEASADSGSKTKAMANSAARELIESVLETFEHETP
;
A
#
# COMPACT_ATOMS: atom_id res chain seq x y z
N MET A 1 -25.72 -90.35 -11.24
CA MET A 1 -24.43 -90.68 -11.90
C MET A 1 -23.76 -89.34 -12.24
N ASN A 2 -22.68 -88.99 -11.54
CA ASN A 2 -21.72 -87.93 -11.95
C ASN A 2 -20.60 -88.60 -12.77
N PRO A 3 -19.79 -87.91 -13.62
CA PRO A 3 -19.18 -86.56 -13.43
C PRO A 3 -19.26 -85.63 -14.68
N ILE A 4 -19.21 -84.28 -14.58
CA ILE A 4 -18.07 -83.33 -14.45
C ILE A 4 -16.95 -83.49 -15.51
N CYS A 5 -16.76 -82.48 -16.41
CA CYS A 5 -15.52 -81.68 -16.54
C CYS A 5 -15.46 -80.68 -17.74
N LYS A 6 -15.21 -79.39 -17.40
CA LYS A 6 -14.30 -78.38 -18.00
C LYS A 6 -14.44 -77.89 -19.46
N SER A 7 -14.58 -76.57 -19.60
CA SER A 7 -13.59 -75.68 -20.26
C SER A 7 -14.08 -74.22 -20.31
N LEU A 8 -13.40 -73.31 -19.59
CA LEU A 8 -13.52 -71.86 -19.71
C LEU A 8 -12.24 -71.33 -20.37
N LEU A 9 -12.37 -70.70 -21.55
CA LEU A 9 -11.30 -69.89 -22.16
C LEU A 9 -11.48 -68.41 -21.75
N PRO A 10 -10.41 -67.67 -21.43
CA PRO A 10 -10.47 -66.22 -21.33
C PRO A 10 -10.25 -65.59 -22.72
N ALA A 11 -11.13 -64.67 -23.10
CA ALA A 11 -10.96 -63.83 -24.27
C ALA A 11 -9.85 -62.79 -24.02
N LEU A 12 -8.77 -62.85 -24.79
CA LEU A 12 -7.78 -61.78 -24.89
C LEU A 12 -8.39 -60.60 -25.64
N LEU A 13 -8.69 -59.52 -24.92
CA LEU A 13 -8.96 -58.21 -25.52
C LEU A 13 -7.61 -57.54 -25.83
N PHE A 14 -7.22 -57.55 -27.10
CA PHE A 14 -6.19 -56.64 -27.60
C PHE A 14 -6.77 -55.22 -27.56
N GLY A 15 -6.42 -54.46 -26.52
CA GLY A 15 -6.62 -53.03 -26.48
C GLY A 15 -5.67 -52.38 -27.49
N SER A 16 -6.18 -52.06 -28.68
CA SER A 16 -5.49 -51.18 -29.63
C SER A 16 -5.38 -49.79 -29.02
N GLY A 17 -4.27 -49.51 -28.33
CA GLY A 17 -3.90 -48.17 -27.95
C GLY A 17 -3.63 -47.35 -29.21
N VAL A 18 -4.55 -46.50 -29.59
CA VAL A 18 -4.35 -45.51 -30.66
C VAL A 18 -3.46 -44.42 -30.07
N VAL A 19 -2.15 -44.47 -30.37
CA VAL A 19 -1.26 -43.35 -30.10
C VAL A 19 -1.56 -42.29 -31.16
N SER A 20 -2.35 -41.28 -30.81
CA SER A 20 -2.54 -40.10 -31.66
C SER A 20 -1.23 -39.32 -31.71
N LEU A 21 -0.42 -39.58 -32.74
CA LEU A 21 0.69 -38.70 -33.10
C LEU A 21 0.10 -37.45 -33.76
N SER A 22 -0.10 -36.40 -32.98
CA SER A 22 -0.34 -35.07 -33.52
C SER A 22 0.90 -34.68 -34.34
N SER A 23 0.78 -34.65 -35.66
CA SER A 23 1.85 -34.18 -36.54
C SER A 23 2.09 -32.70 -36.25
N VAL A 24 3.24 -32.40 -35.65
CA VAL A 24 3.74 -31.03 -35.47
C VAL A 24 4.21 -30.54 -36.83
N TRP A 25 3.51 -29.56 -37.40
CA TRP A 25 3.90 -28.95 -38.67
C TRP A 25 5.09 -28.01 -38.44
N ALA A 26 5.97 -27.89 -39.44
CA ALA A 26 7.01 -26.85 -39.43
C ALA A 26 6.36 -25.47 -39.21
N GLY A 27 6.88 -24.70 -38.25
CA GLY A 27 6.32 -23.42 -37.83
C GLY A 27 5.22 -23.48 -36.77
N ASP A 28 4.88 -24.66 -36.22
CA ASP A 28 3.95 -24.76 -35.09
C ASP A 28 4.56 -24.15 -33.81
N MET A 29 3.85 -23.22 -33.18
CA MET A 29 4.27 -22.46 -32.01
C MET A 29 3.13 -22.22 -31.04
N VAL A 30 3.43 -22.26 -29.74
CA VAL A 30 2.53 -21.83 -28.67
C VAL A 30 3.23 -20.75 -27.87
N LEU A 31 2.61 -19.56 -27.82
CA LEU A 31 3.10 -18.38 -27.11
C LEU A 31 2.03 -17.94 -26.12
N VAL A 32 2.42 -17.77 -24.86
CA VAL A 32 1.55 -17.27 -23.80
C VAL A 32 2.27 -16.14 -23.07
N VAL A 33 1.56 -15.01 -22.94
CA VAL A 33 1.96 -13.89 -22.10
C VAL A 33 1.22 -14.00 -20.78
N GLU A 34 1.97 -14.04 -19.68
CA GLU A 34 1.44 -14.16 -18.32
C GLU A 34 1.41 -12.81 -17.60
N GLU A 35 2.38 -11.93 -17.90
CA GLU A 35 2.35 -10.54 -17.50
C GLU A 35 2.89 -9.65 -18.64
N PRO A 36 2.27 -8.48 -18.89
CA PRO A 36 1.12 -7.92 -18.19
C PRO A 36 -0.20 -8.68 -18.43
N LEU A 37 -1.19 -8.47 -17.56
CA LEU A 37 -2.56 -8.93 -17.74
C LEU A 37 -3.38 -7.86 -18.45
N ALA A 38 -4.28 -8.32 -19.33
CA ALA A 38 -5.15 -7.45 -20.10
C ALA A 38 -5.99 -6.53 -19.20
N ASN A 39 -6.08 -5.25 -19.54
CA ASN A 39 -6.87 -4.21 -18.87
C ASN A 39 -6.52 -3.97 -17.39
N HIS A 40 -5.36 -4.44 -16.91
CA HIS A 40 -4.89 -4.17 -15.57
C HIS A 40 -4.01 -2.92 -15.53
N ALA A 41 -3.96 -2.28 -14.36
CA ALA A 41 -3.09 -1.15 -14.13
C ALA A 41 -1.69 -1.62 -13.68
N TYR A 42 -0.67 -0.99 -14.25
CA TYR A 42 0.74 -1.19 -13.91
C TYR A 42 1.41 0.14 -13.55
N SER A 43 2.38 0.08 -12.65
CA SER A 43 3.17 1.23 -12.20
C SER A 43 4.59 0.79 -11.86
N GLY A 44 5.53 1.72 -11.88
CA GLY A 44 6.90 1.50 -11.45
C GLY A 44 7.59 0.42 -12.27
N VAL A 45 8.41 -0.39 -11.61
CA VAL A 45 9.12 -1.51 -12.22
C VAL A 45 8.41 -2.81 -11.86
N ALA A 46 7.98 -3.56 -12.87
CA ALA A 46 7.37 -4.89 -12.74
C ALA A 46 7.80 -5.78 -13.92
N ASN A 47 7.37 -7.04 -13.95
CA ASN A 47 7.81 -7.97 -14.98
C ASN A 47 6.95 -7.91 -16.25
N ILE A 48 7.59 -8.20 -17.38
CA ILE A 48 6.97 -8.77 -18.57
C ILE A 48 7.44 -10.22 -18.63
N ARG A 49 6.50 -11.18 -18.67
CA ARG A 49 6.87 -12.61 -18.67
C ARG A 49 5.84 -13.49 -19.34
N GLY A 50 6.29 -14.70 -19.65
CA GLY A 50 5.47 -15.76 -20.20
C GLY A 50 6.31 -16.95 -20.59
N TRP A 51 5.81 -17.72 -21.54
CA TRP A 51 6.53 -18.86 -22.10
C TRP A 51 6.20 -19.06 -23.57
N VAL A 52 7.14 -19.68 -24.28
CA VAL A 52 6.96 -20.01 -25.68
C VAL A 52 7.67 -21.30 -26.05
N VAL A 53 6.99 -22.12 -26.86
CA VAL A 53 7.54 -23.32 -27.50
C VAL A 53 7.29 -23.26 -28.99
N GLY A 54 8.25 -23.77 -29.78
CA GLY A 54 8.16 -23.86 -31.23
C GLY A 54 8.77 -25.15 -31.73
N SER A 55 8.16 -25.77 -32.74
CA SER A 55 8.55 -27.07 -33.28
C SER A 55 9.99 -27.11 -33.82
N ALA A 56 10.42 -26.03 -34.47
CA ALA A 56 11.79 -25.82 -34.93
C ALA A 56 12.75 -25.32 -33.82
N GLY A 57 12.24 -25.11 -32.61
CA GLY A 57 12.93 -24.43 -31.52
C GLY A 57 12.91 -22.91 -31.68
N ILE A 58 12.82 -22.21 -30.55
CA ILE A 58 12.74 -20.73 -30.52
C ILE A 58 14.14 -20.14 -30.73
N ASP A 59 14.22 -19.16 -31.63
CA ASP A 59 15.42 -18.35 -31.89
C ASP A 59 15.44 -17.12 -30.97
N ARG A 60 14.37 -16.31 -31.01
CA ARG A 60 14.28 -15.09 -30.20
C ARG A 60 12.84 -14.72 -29.84
N VAL A 61 12.73 -13.90 -28.79
CA VAL A 61 11.48 -13.26 -28.36
C VAL A 61 11.73 -11.75 -28.31
N GLU A 62 10.83 -10.97 -28.88
CA GLU A 62 10.94 -9.51 -29.03
C GLU A 62 9.73 -8.82 -28.38
N LEU A 63 10.00 -7.72 -27.69
CA LEU A 63 9.00 -6.82 -27.13
C LEU A 63 8.78 -5.62 -28.04
N TYR A 64 7.55 -5.40 -28.40
CA TYR A 64 7.07 -4.18 -29.03
C TYR A 64 6.16 -3.45 -28.04
N VAL A 65 6.30 -2.13 -27.95
CA VAL A 65 5.42 -1.26 -27.14
C VAL A 65 4.83 -0.20 -28.07
N ASP A 66 3.50 -0.10 -28.08
CA ASP A 66 2.73 0.81 -28.95
C ASP A 66 3.15 0.73 -30.44
N GLY A 67 3.42 -0.49 -30.90
CA GLY A 67 3.80 -0.80 -32.28
C GLY A 67 5.30 -0.63 -32.62
N ALA A 68 6.12 -0.10 -31.71
CA ALA A 68 7.55 0.05 -31.92
C ALA A 68 8.34 -1.08 -31.27
N LEU A 69 9.31 -1.66 -31.99
CA LEU A 69 10.25 -2.62 -31.42
C LEU A 69 11.07 -1.92 -30.33
N LEU A 70 11.02 -2.46 -29.12
CA LEU A 70 11.77 -1.94 -27.99
C LEU A 70 13.06 -2.71 -27.74
N THR A 71 12.95 -4.03 -27.51
CA THR A 71 14.10 -4.88 -27.16
C THR A 71 13.78 -6.38 -27.30
N PRO A 72 14.79 -7.25 -27.54
CA PRO A 72 14.65 -8.67 -27.27
C PRO A 72 14.42 -8.96 -25.78
N ILE A 73 13.68 -10.03 -25.48
CA ILE A 73 13.47 -10.56 -24.12
C ILE A 73 14.32 -11.83 -23.94
N PRO A 74 15.09 -11.96 -22.85
CA PRO A 74 15.79 -13.20 -22.53
C PRO A 74 14.85 -14.39 -22.39
N THR A 75 15.24 -15.52 -22.96
CA THR A 75 14.54 -16.81 -22.88
C THR A 75 15.38 -17.82 -22.09
N GLY A 76 14.82 -19.01 -21.81
CA GLY A 76 15.52 -20.09 -21.10
C GLY A 76 15.09 -20.26 -19.64
N GLY A 77 14.05 -19.54 -19.19
CA GLY A 77 13.50 -19.69 -17.85
C GLY A 77 12.86 -21.07 -17.64
N ARG A 78 13.12 -21.71 -16.49
CA ARG A 78 12.63 -23.05 -16.19
C ARG A 78 11.10 -23.07 -16.03
N ARG A 79 10.44 -23.97 -16.77
CA ARG A 79 9.00 -24.21 -16.82
C ARG A 79 8.72 -25.70 -16.97
N SER A 80 8.83 -26.45 -15.88
CA SER A 80 8.57 -27.90 -15.89
C SER A 80 7.13 -28.21 -16.28
N ASP A 81 6.19 -27.36 -15.86
CA ASP A 81 4.78 -27.41 -16.26
C ASP A 81 4.60 -27.36 -17.79
N VAL A 82 5.38 -26.52 -18.47
CA VAL A 82 5.37 -26.43 -19.95
C VAL A 82 6.10 -27.61 -20.57
N GLY A 83 7.21 -28.06 -19.98
CA GLY A 83 7.93 -29.26 -20.41
C GLY A 83 7.08 -30.52 -20.40
N ASP A 84 6.27 -30.70 -19.35
CA ASP A 84 5.38 -31.85 -19.20
C ASP A 84 4.18 -31.76 -20.17
N ALA A 85 3.67 -30.56 -20.44
CA ALA A 85 2.55 -30.34 -21.37
C ALA A 85 2.96 -30.41 -22.85
N TYR A 86 4.20 -30.04 -23.18
CA TYR A 86 4.73 -29.98 -24.55
C TYR A 86 6.03 -30.78 -24.72
N PRO A 87 6.05 -32.10 -24.42
CA PRO A 87 7.28 -32.89 -24.34
C PRO A 87 8.00 -33.07 -25.68
N ASN A 88 7.29 -32.92 -26.80
CA ASN A 88 7.84 -33.07 -28.15
C ASN A 88 8.49 -31.77 -28.68
N TYR A 89 8.36 -30.66 -27.94
CA TYR A 89 8.92 -29.39 -28.35
C TYR A 89 10.36 -29.22 -27.82
N PRO A 90 11.32 -28.78 -28.65
CA PRO A 90 12.69 -28.51 -28.21
C PRO A 90 12.73 -27.56 -27.01
N ASN A 91 13.48 -27.95 -25.97
CA ASN A 91 13.72 -27.14 -24.77
C ASN A 91 12.44 -26.69 -24.01
N ALA A 92 11.31 -27.40 -24.13
CA ALA A 92 10.05 -27.01 -23.49
C ALA A 92 10.16 -26.78 -21.97
N ALA A 93 10.99 -27.55 -21.27
CA ALA A 93 11.23 -27.36 -19.83
C ALA A 93 11.95 -26.04 -19.47
N ASN A 94 12.49 -25.32 -20.46
CA ASN A 94 13.14 -24.01 -20.33
C ASN A 94 12.47 -22.96 -21.23
N ALA A 95 11.17 -23.12 -21.50
CA ALA A 95 10.40 -22.26 -22.41
C ALA A 95 10.11 -20.84 -21.89
N GLY A 96 10.47 -20.53 -20.64
CA GLY A 96 10.14 -19.25 -20.03
C GLY A 96 10.92 -18.08 -20.63
N PHE A 97 10.25 -16.94 -20.77
CA PHE A 97 10.87 -15.64 -21.02
C PHE A 97 10.46 -14.65 -19.93
N SER A 98 11.35 -13.73 -19.56
CA SER A 98 11.06 -12.71 -18.56
C SER A 98 12.02 -11.52 -18.66
N MET A 99 11.53 -10.32 -18.37
CA MET A 99 12.36 -9.14 -18.11
C MET A 99 11.68 -8.20 -17.11
N ALA A 100 12.49 -7.46 -16.35
CA ALA A 100 12.00 -6.30 -15.61
C ALA A 100 11.73 -5.14 -16.59
N PHE A 101 10.60 -4.47 -16.41
CA PHE A 101 10.15 -3.38 -17.26
C PHE A 101 9.67 -2.20 -16.40
N ASN A 102 10.15 -0.99 -16.71
CA ASN A 102 9.72 0.23 -16.05
C ASN A 102 8.47 0.77 -16.73
N TYR A 103 7.29 0.37 -16.26
CA TYR A 103 6.00 0.87 -16.74
C TYR A 103 5.86 2.39 -16.54
N SER A 104 6.47 2.97 -15.50
CA SER A 104 6.48 4.42 -15.29
C SER A 104 7.28 5.21 -16.33
N SER A 105 8.04 4.55 -17.21
CA SER A 105 8.68 5.20 -18.37
C SER A 105 7.71 5.55 -19.49
N LEU A 106 6.53 4.93 -19.50
CA LEU A 106 5.42 5.25 -20.38
C LEU A 106 4.57 6.39 -19.79
N LEU A 107 3.72 7.00 -20.61
CA LEU A 107 2.77 8.00 -20.13
C LEU A 107 1.65 7.33 -19.31
N ALA A 108 0.93 8.11 -18.51
CA ALA A 108 -0.26 7.58 -17.84
C ALA A 108 -1.38 7.35 -18.87
N GLY A 109 -2.11 6.24 -18.74
CA GLY A 109 -3.20 5.87 -19.64
C GLY A 109 -2.98 4.54 -20.36
N PRO A 110 -3.75 4.26 -21.42
CA PRO A 110 -3.75 2.98 -22.10
C PRO A 110 -2.49 2.79 -22.96
N HIS A 111 -1.95 1.57 -22.94
CA HIS A 111 -0.81 1.12 -23.73
C HIS A 111 -1.01 -0.31 -24.21
N ALA A 112 -0.29 -0.69 -25.27
CA ALA A 112 -0.30 -2.04 -25.80
C ALA A 112 1.13 -2.58 -25.90
N ILE A 113 1.34 -3.81 -25.43
CA ILE A 113 2.53 -4.57 -25.81
C ILE A 113 2.17 -5.61 -26.87
N LEU A 114 3.16 -5.95 -27.70
CA LEU A 114 3.14 -7.13 -28.54
C LEU A 114 4.44 -7.92 -28.31
N ILE A 115 4.27 -9.19 -27.99
CA ILE A 115 5.36 -10.16 -27.90
C ILE A 115 5.41 -10.94 -29.20
N ARG A 116 6.55 -10.90 -29.89
CA ARG A 116 6.80 -11.72 -31.09
C ARG A 116 7.85 -12.76 -30.78
N ALA A 117 7.50 -14.03 -30.93
CA ALA A 117 8.47 -15.12 -30.92
C ALA A 117 8.79 -15.53 -32.35
N THR A 118 10.06 -15.70 -32.68
CA THR A 118 10.54 -16.21 -33.98
C THR A 118 11.28 -17.52 -33.74
N ASP A 119 10.99 -18.53 -34.55
CA ASP A 119 11.69 -19.82 -34.51
C ASP A 119 12.95 -19.82 -35.40
N ARG A 120 13.72 -20.91 -35.36
CA ARG A 120 14.98 -21.05 -36.12
C ARG A 120 14.79 -21.17 -37.62
N GLU A 121 13.57 -21.40 -38.10
CA GLU A 121 13.23 -21.45 -39.52
C GLU A 121 12.67 -20.09 -40.01
N GLY A 122 12.52 -19.11 -39.10
CA GLY A 122 12.07 -17.77 -39.40
C GLY A 122 10.55 -17.59 -39.34
N ALA A 123 9.78 -18.62 -38.98
CA ALA A 123 8.37 -18.46 -38.70
C ALA A 123 8.19 -17.68 -37.39
N PHE A 124 7.10 -16.92 -37.26
CA PHE A 124 6.83 -16.14 -36.05
C PHE A 124 5.40 -16.30 -35.56
N LYS A 125 5.22 -16.06 -34.26
CA LYS A 125 3.91 -15.97 -33.58
C LYS A 125 3.88 -14.75 -32.67
N GLU A 126 2.72 -14.11 -32.59
CA GLU A 126 2.54 -12.89 -31.82
C GLU A 126 1.43 -13.04 -30.78
N ALA A 127 1.58 -12.30 -29.68
CA ALA A 127 0.56 -12.12 -28.67
C ALA A 127 0.56 -10.66 -28.21
N ALA A 128 -0.61 -10.01 -28.30
CA ALA A 128 -0.79 -8.63 -27.87
C ALA A 128 -1.53 -8.57 -26.52
N VAL A 129 -1.16 -7.61 -25.68
CA VAL A 129 -1.84 -7.34 -24.41
C VAL A 129 -1.98 -5.83 -24.23
N ASP A 130 -3.22 -5.40 -24.04
CA ASP A 130 -3.55 -4.02 -23.67
C ASP A 130 -3.55 -3.89 -22.15
N PHE A 131 -2.98 -2.81 -21.62
CA PHE A 131 -2.91 -2.52 -20.20
C PHE A 131 -2.98 -1.02 -19.96
N ASN A 132 -3.11 -0.61 -18.70
CA ASN A 132 -3.12 0.79 -18.33
C ASN A 132 -1.91 1.13 -17.45
N VAL A 133 -1.31 2.29 -17.67
CA VAL A 133 -0.24 2.82 -16.84
C VAL A 133 -0.81 3.84 -15.87
N THR A 134 -0.47 3.67 -14.59
CA THR A 134 -0.66 4.67 -13.55
C THR A 134 0.70 5.02 -12.96
N ARG A 135 0.99 6.31 -12.77
CA ARG A 135 2.34 6.77 -12.38
C ARG A 135 2.28 8.13 -11.70
N PHE A 136 3.28 8.41 -10.89
CA PHE A 136 3.61 9.79 -10.51
C PHE A 136 4.04 10.60 -11.75
N PRO A 137 4.04 11.94 -11.69
CA PRO A 137 4.46 12.80 -12.80
C PRO A 137 5.87 12.46 -13.32
N ASN A 138 6.80 12.15 -12.42
CA ASN A 138 8.14 11.68 -12.78
C ASN A 138 8.23 10.15 -12.77
N ALA A 139 8.94 9.61 -13.77
CA ALA A 139 9.07 8.15 -13.95
C ALA A 139 9.96 7.51 -12.88
N TYR A 140 10.81 8.34 -12.28
CA TYR A 140 11.77 8.00 -11.24
C TYR A 140 11.85 9.19 -10.29
N ILE A 141 11.64 8.94 -9.00
CA ILE A 141 11.76 9.92 -7.93
C ILE A 141 13.12 9.67 -7.27
N PRO A 142 14.14 10.51 -7.51
CA PRO A 142 15.51 10.24 -7.08
C PRO A 142 15.72 10.43 -5.58
N ASP A 143 15.03 11.41 -4.98
CA ASP A 143 15.13 11.69 -3.56
C ASP A 143 14.07 10.89 -2.79
N PRO A 144 14.46 9.87 -1.99
CA PRO A 144 13.49 9.10 -1.22
C PRO A 144 12.74 9.95 -0.18
N ALA A 145 13.32 11.06 0.31
CA ALA A 145 12.67 11.95 1.27
C ALA A 145 11.51 12.74 0.64
N SER A 146 11.44 12.81 -0.69
CA SER A 146 10.33 13.44 -1.39
C SER A 146 9.05 12.60 -1.40
N VAL A 147 9.12 11.32 -0.99
CA VAL A 147 7.96 10.47 -0.72
C VAL A 147 7.73 10.43 0.79
N ASN A 148 6.59 10.95 1.24
CA ASN A 148 6.25 11.07 2.65
C ASN A 148 4.86 10.52 2.95
N LEU A 149 4.78 9.68 3.97
CA LEU A 149 3.55 9.05 4.48
C LEU A 149 3.07 9.67 5.80
N SER A 150 3.76 10.68 6.34
CA SER A 150 3.30 11.39 7.53
C SER A 150 1.90 11.97 7.30
N GLY A 151 0.95 11.60 8.17
CA GLY A 151 -0.47 11.95 8.07
C GLY A 151 -1.24 11.33 6.89
N ALA A 152 -0.63 10.42 6.13
CA ALA A 152 -1.39 9.55 5.25
C ALA A 152 -2.30 8.63 6.09
N SER A 153 -3.49 8.35 5.59
CA SER A 153 -4.40 7.37 6.21
C SER A 153 -4.59 6.17 5.30
N ALA A 154 -4.90 5.01 5.86
CA ALA A 154 -5.17 3.79 5.11
C ALA A 154 -6.59 3.30 5.34
N THR A 155 -7.34 3.07 4.25
CA THR A 155 -8.61 2.36 4.30
C THR A 155 -8.46 0.98 3.67
N PHE A 156 -9.02 -0.04 4.31
CA PHE A 156 -8.89 -1.44 3.90
C PHE A 156 -10.23 -1.98 3.38
N ASP A 157 -10.16 -2.78 2.32
CA ASP A 157 -11.22 -3.62 1.80
C ASP A 157 -10.66 -5.06 1.67
N SER A 158 -11.53 -6.03 1.47
CA SER A 158 -11.25 -7.47 1.37
C SER A 158 -10.03 -7.87 0.53
N ARG A 159 -9.64 -7.10 -0.50
CA ARG A 159 -8.50 -7.40 -1.40
C ARG A 159 -7.66 -6.18 -1.79
N SER A 160 -7.86 -5.04 -1.13
CA SER A 160 -7.20 -3.79 -1.49
C SER A 160 -7.05 -2.88 -0.28
N PHE A 161 -6.05 -2.01 -0.32
CA PHE A 161 -6.01 -0.86 0.56
C PHE A 161 -5.78 0.41 -0.25
N LEU A 162 -6.42 1.49 0.20
CA LEU A 162 -6.28 2.82 -0.34
C LEU A 162 -5.52 3.64 0.70
N LEU A 163 -4.32 4.08 0.31
CA LEU A 163 -3.57 5.09 1.04
C LEU A 163 -4.08 6.44 0.57
N LYS A 164 -4.61 7.23 1.49
CA LYS A 164 -4.99 8.61 1.22
C LYS A 164 -3.91 9.56 1.67
N ASN A 165 -3.80 10.68 0.99
CA ASN A 165 -2.90 11.76 1.33
C ASN A 165 -1.41 11.41 1.39
N VAL A 166 -0.96 10.50 0.53
CA VAL A 166 0.46 10.21 0.32
C VAL A 166 1.10 11.37 -0.41
N THR A 167 2.23 11.88 0.08
CA THR A 167 2.92 12.99 -0.59
C THR A 167 4.10 12.48 -1.38
N ALA A 168 4.23 12.93 -2.63
CA ALA A 168 5.35 12.64 -3.51
C ALA A 168 5.72 13.90 -4.31
N GLU A 169 6.98 14.32 -4.23
CA GLU A 169 7.52 15.50 -4.93
C GLU A 169 6.67 16.78 -4.71
N GLY A 170 6.22 16.99 -3.46
CA GLY A 170 5.44 18.16 -3.06
C GLY A 170 3.96 18.15 -3.48
N LYS A 171 3.48 17.05 -4.06
CA LYS A 171 2.06 16.85 -4.40
C LYS A 171 1.47 15.72 -3.56
N THR A 172 0.16 15.79 -3.31
CA THR A 172 -0.56 14.81 -2.50
C THR A 172 -1.40 13.90 -3.39
N TYR A 173 -1.40 12.61 -3.05
CA TYR A 173 -1.97 11.53 -3.85
C TYR A 173 -2.74 10.55 -2.98
N ASP A 174 -3.82 10.04 -3.58
CA ASP A 174 -4.48 8.83 -3.17
C ASP A 174 -3.93 7.66 -4.01
N ILE A 175 -3.41 6.64 -3.33
CA ILE A 175 -2.77 5.48 -3.94
C ILE A 175 -3.53 4.22 -3.57
N ARG A 176 -4.05 3.51 -4.57
CA ARG A 176 -4.72 2.23 -4.39
C ARG A 176 -3.76 1.09 -4.68
N LEU A 177 -3.68 0.14 -3.75
CA LEU A 177 -2.95 -1.10 -3.90
C LEU A 177 -3.91 -2.29 -3.84
N GLU A 178 -3.71 -3.26 -4.74
CA GLU A 178 -4.55 -4.47 -4.82
C GLU A 178 -3.68 -5.73 -4.88
N TRP A 179 -4.15 -6.83 -4.28
CA TRP A 179 -3.46 -8.11 -4.36
C TRP A 179 -3.48 -8.64 -5.80
N ARG A 180 -2.29 -8.86 -6.36
CA ARG A 180 -2.07 -9.44 -7.69
C ARG A 180 -1.49 -10.84 -7.55
N ARG A 181 -2.19 -11.83 -8.08
CA ARG A 181 -1.84 -13.26 -7.92
C ARG A 181 -0.60 -13.61 -8.74
N GLU A 182 -0.51 -13.06 -9.93
CA GLU A 182 0.61 -13.18 -10.85
C GLU A 182 1.91 -12.60 -10.27
N ALA A 183 1.81 -11.55 -9.47
CA ALA A 183 2.95 -10.93 -8.77
C ALA A 183 3.16 -11.48 -7.34
N GLN A 184 2.19 -12.26 -6.81
CA GLN A 184 2.14 -12.69 -5.41
C GLN A 184 2.36 -11.53 -4.41
N GLY A 185 1.75 -10.38 -4.68
CA GLY A 185 1.96 -9.17 -3.89
C GLY A 185 0.93 -8.08 -4.16
N PHE A 186 0.93 -7.06 -3.30
CA PHE A 186 0.14 -5.86 -3.53
C PHE A 186 0.83 -4.95 -4.53
N ALA A 187 0.13 -4.59 -5.61
CA ALA A 187 0.65 -3.68 -6.62
C ALA A 187 -0.18 -2.40 -6.65
N ILE A 188 0.46 -1.28 -6.98
CA ILE A 188 -0.22 -0.01 -7.20
C ILE A 188 -1.06 -0.13 -8.47
N THR A 189 -2.39 0.00 -8.31
CA THR A 189 -3.35 -0.03 -9.43
C THR A 189 -3.97 1.32 -9.71
N ARG A 190 -3.76 2.31 -8.83
CA ARG A 190 -4.14 3.70 -9.08
C ARG A 190 -3.24 4.64 -8.28
N ILE A 191 -2.82 5.71 -8.96
CA ILE A 191 -2.29 6.94 -8.38
C ILE A 191 -3.18 8.05 -8.90
N SER A 192 -3.88 8.73 -8.00
CA SER A 192 -4.68 9.92 -8.30
C SER A 192 -4.20 11.04 -7.40
N THR A 193 -4.16 12.27 -7.88
CA THR A 193 -3.97 13.42 -7.00
C THR A 193 -5.12 13.42 -5.99
N ALA A 194 -4.79 13.47 -4.69
CA ALA A 194 -5.75 13.95 -3.71
C ALA A 194 -6.09 15.39 -4.10
N GLY A 195 -7.25 15.93 -3.72
CA GLY A 195 -7.71 17.26 -4.19
C GLY A 195 -6.62 18.34 -4.13
N ASP A 196 -6.74 19.38 -4.98
CA ASP A 196 -5.80 20.50 -5.01
C ASP A 196 -5.48 21.02 -3.59
N PRO A 197 -4.27 21.56 -3.32
CA PRO A 197 -4.02 22.20 -2.03
C PRO A 197 -5.12 23.20 -1.73
N PRO A 198 -5.63 23.27 -0.49
CA PRO A 198 -6.67 24.21 -0.15
C PRO A 198 -6.20 25.64 -0.44
N ALA A 199 -7.12 26.45 -0.97
CA ALA A 199 -6.85 27.87 -1.18
C ALA A 199 -6.65 28.62 0.15
N ASP A 200 -7.23 28.09 1.24
CA ASP A 200 -7.12 28.62 2.58
C ASP A 200 -5.82 28.18 3.28
N ASP A 201 -5.29 29.07 4.11
CA ASP A 201 -4.15 28.79 5.00
C ASP A 201 -4.64 28.32 6.38
N TYR A 202 -4.37 27.04 6.67
CA TYR A 202 -4.65 26.36 7.93
C TYR A 202 -3.45 26.34 8.89
N SER A 203 -2.44 27.19 8.68
CA SER A 203 -1.37 27.41 9.69
C SER A 203 -1.94 28.09 10.94
N GLY A 204 -1.59 27.68 12.15
CA GLY A 204 -2.02 28.34 13.38
C GLY A 204 -2.05 27.41 14.58
N THR A 205 -2.44 27.97 15.72
CA THR A 205 -2.66 27.19 16.94
C THR A 205 -4.12 26.76 17.00
N TYR A 206 -4.35 25.46 17.22
CA TYR A 206 -5.65 24.84 17.29
C TYR A 206 -5.82 24.16 18.64
N HIS A 207 -6.99 24.35 19.26
CA HIS A 207 -7.38 23.70 20.49
C HIS A 207 -8.51 22.73 20.20
N SER A 208 -8.37 21.51 20.69
CA SER A 208 -9.39 20.49 20.58
C SER A 208 -9.94 20.10 21.94
N GLN A 209 -11.22 19.76 21.99
CA GLN A 209 -11.85 19.10 23.12
C GLN A 209 -12.71 17.96 22.58
N ALA A 210 -12.37 16.74 22.97
CA ALA A 210 -13.01 15.52 22.49
C ALA A 210 -13.39 14.58 23.64
N SER A 211 -14.47 13.83 23.45
CA SER A 211 -14.95 12.84 24.41
C SER A 211 -14.75 11.43 23.86
N GLN A 212 -14.49 10.47 24.74
CA GLN A 212 -14.22 9.09 24.36
C GLN A 212 -15.42 8.50 23.60
N SER A 213 -15.17 8.03 22.39
CA SER A 213 -16.13 7.36 21.52
C SER A 213 -15.96 5.83 21.58
N SER A 214 -14.71 5.36 21.64
CA SER A 214 -14.39 3.95 21.81
C SER A 214 -13.07 3.75 22.55
N ASN A 215 -12.91 2.60 23.20
CA ASN A 215 -11.66 2.18 23.82
C ASN A 215 -11.52 0.67 23.66
N SER A 216 -10.47 0.23 22.95
CA SER A 216 -10.13 -1.20 22.82
C SER A 216 -9.09 -1.64 23.84
N CYS A 217 -8.56 -0.72 24.65
CA CYS A 217 -7.58 -1.03 25.68
C CYS A 217 -8.21 -1.76 26.87
N PRO A 218 -7.47 -2.70 27.49
CA PRO A 218 -7.95 -3.43 28.66
C PRO A 218 -7.98 -2.58 29.94
N PHE A 219 -7.44 -1.36 29.89
CA PHE A 219 -7.42 -0.38 30.97
C PHE A 219 -8.33 0.82 30.66
N ALA A 220 -8.75 1.51 31.73
CA ALA A 220 -9.51 2.74 31.60
C ALA A 220 -8.61 3.85 31.06
N VAL A 221 -9.13 4.62 30.11
CA VAL A 221 -8.53 5.86 29.63
C VAL A 221 -9.41 7.04 30.07
N SER A 222 -8.87 8.26 30.00
CA SER A 222 -9.65 9.46 30.30
C SER A 222 -10.92 9.51 29.45
N GLN A 223 -12.04 9.97 30.02
CA GLN A 223 -13.29 10.14 29.26
C GLN A 223 -13.26 11.38 28.35
N GLN A 224 -12.33 12.30 28.59
CA GLN A 224 -12.15 13.51 27.80
C GLN A 224 -10.68 13.79 27.54
N VAL A 225 -10.39 14.32 26.36
CA VAL A 225 -9.05 14.72 25.96
C VAL A 225 -9.08 16.13 25.41
N LYS A 226 -8.00 16.87 25.66
CA LYS A 226 -7.72 18.17 25.06
C LYS A 226 -6.35 18.10 24.41
N SER A 227 -6.21 18.70 23.24
CA SER A 227 -4.93 18.79 22.53
C SER A 227 -4.76 20.19 21.94
N GLU A 228 -3.53 20.69 21.98
CA GLU A 228 -3.10 21.93 21.35
C GLU A 228 -2.16 21.58 20.19
N LEU A 229 -2.56 21.92 18.96
CA LEU A 229 -1.77 21.72 17.75
C LEU A 229 -1.29 23.07 17.22
N GLN A 230 0.02 23.28 17.17
CA GLN A 230 0.62 24.43 16.50
C GLN A 230 1.10 24.00 15.11
N LEU A 231 0.39 24.42 14.07
CA LEU A 231 0.55 23.95 12.69
C LEU A 231 1.11 25.03 11.76
N ASN A 232 1.92 24.61 10.81
CA ASN A 232 2.41 25.36 9.65
C ASN A 232 2.05 24.59 8.38
N GLN A 233 1.51 25.28 7.39
CA GLN A 233 1.12 24.70 6.10
C GLN A 233 2.16 24.98 5.02
N THR A 234 2.40 23.99 4.15
CA THR A 234 3.15 24.17 2.90
C THR A 234 2.46 23.35 1.80
N GLY A 235 1.68 24.02 0.96
CA GLY A 235 0.79 23.34 0.01
C GLY A 235 -0.26 22.53 0.76
N SER A 236 -0.34 21.22 0.50
CA SER A 236 -1.20 20.30 1.24
C SER A 236 -0.54 19.72 2.49
N GLN A 237 0.73 20.04 2.78
CA GLN A 237 1.40 19.55 4.00
C GLN A 237 1.06 20.40 5.20
N LEU A 238 0.83 19.74 6.33
CA LEU A 238 0.80 20.33 7.65
C LEU A 238 1.96 19.76 8.46
N SER A 239 2.69 20.63 9.13
CA SER A 239 3.79 20.28 10.04
C SER A 239 3.66 21.13 11.28
N GLY A 240 4.11 20.63 12.42
CA GLY A 240 3.86 21.37 13.64
C GLY A 240 4.26 20.63 14.88
N THR A 241 3.69 21.06 16.00
CA THR A 241 3.86 20.41 17.28
C THR A 241 2.54 20.22 17.99
N GLU A 242 2.42 19.13 18.71
CA GLU A 242 1.41 18.91 19.73
C GLU A 242 1.98 19.30 21.09
N ASN A 243 1.31 20.21 21.80
CA ASN A 243 1.66 20.63 23.16
C ASN A 243 0.68 20.04 24.18
N SER A 244 0.60 18.72 24.24
CA SER A 244 -0.17 17.97 25.25
C SER A 244 0.72 17.50 26.41
N GLY A 245 1.62 18.35 26.92
CA GLY A 245 2.50 18.03 28.07
C GLY A 245 3.94 17.62 27.71
N GLY A 246 4.30 17.69 26.44
CA GLY A 246 5.64 17.52 25.89
C GLY A 246 5.57 17.80 24.40
N THR A 247 6.45 18.63 23.86
CA THR A 247 6.37 19.07 22.46
C THR A 247 6.70 17.91 21.54
N LEU A 248 5.66 17.22 21.03
CA LEU A 248 5.80 16.18 20.01
C LEU A 248 5.65 16.80 18.64
N ALA A 249 6.54 16.49 17.70
CA ALA A 249 6.30 16.93 16.34
C ALA A 249 5.06 16.21 15.79
N VAL A 250 4.21 16.95 15.08
CA VAL A 250 3.08 16.42 14.32
C VAL A 250 3.29 16.73 12.85
N SER A 251 2.86 15.82 12.00
CA SER A 251 2.94 16.01 10.56
C SER A 251 1.80 15.31 9.86
N GLY A 252 1.39 15.88 8.74
CA GLY A 252 0.33 15.33 7.93
C GLY A 252 -0.13 16.23 6.82
N THR A 253 -1.40 16.16 6.49
CA THR A 253 -1.94 16.75 5.27
C THR A 253 -3.30 17.38 5.45
N VAL A 254 -3.64 18.31 4.57
CA VAL A 254 -4.98 18.87 4.39
C VAL A 254 -5.36 18.91 2.91
N ASP A 255 -6.59 18.53 2.59
CA ASP A 255 -7.12 18.54 1.22
C ASP A 255 -7.82 19.86 0.86
N ALA A 256 -8.27 19.98 -0.40
CA ALA A 256 -8.98 21.13 -0.93
C ALA A 256 -10.25 21.51 -0.14
N GLN A 257 -10.84 20.54 0.56
CA GLN A 257 -12.06 20.70 1.34
C GLN A 257 -11.77 21.02 2.81
N GLY A 258 -10.50 21.14 3.20
CA GLY A 258 -10.11 21.38 4.59
C GLY A 258 -10.17 20.13 5.47
N GLN A 259 -10.32 18.93 4.89
CA GLN A 259 -10.19 17.69 5.65
C GLN A 259 -8.71 17.45 5.93
N PHE A 260 -8.37 17.21 7.19
CA PHE A 260 -6.99 17.02 7.61
C PHE A 260 -6.76 15.65 8.24
N SER A 261 -5.52 15.20 8.17
CA SER A 261 -5.03 13.99 8.82
C SER A 261 -3.60 14.25 9.28
N LEU A 262 -3.34 14.15 10.58
CA LEU A 262 -2.04 14.37 11.21
C LEU A 262 -1.66 13.17 12.08
N GLN A 263 -0.38 12.95 12.26
CA GLN A 263 0.16 12.00 13.21
C GLN A 263 1.29 12.63 14.00
N SER A 264 1.34 12.36 15.31
CA SER A 264 2.47 12.74 16.15
C SER A 264 3.67 11.82 15.94
N GLU A 265 4.83 12.27 16.38
CA GLU A 265 5.95 11.41 16.70
C GLU A 265 5.56 10.40 17.79
N ARG A 266 6.37 9.34 17.87
CA ARG A 266 6.17 8.23 18.80
C ARG A 266 6.93 8.47 20.10
N LEU A 267 6.19 8.53 21.19
CA LEU A 267 6.74 8.42 22.54
C LEU A 267 7.14 6.97 22.78
N THR A 268 8.45 6.72 22.87
CA THR A 268 8.97 5.39 23.14
C THR A 268 9.28 5.23 24.62
N GLN A 269 8.83 4.13 25.20
CA GLN A 269 9.14 3.70 26.55
C GLN A 269 9.75 2.29 26.51
N THR A 270 10.64 2.00 27.45
CA THR A 270 11.30 0.69 27.54
C THR A 270 11.09 0.12 28.94
N PRO A 271 9.90 -0.43 29.27
CA PRO A 271 9.58 -0.90 30.61
C PRO A 271 10.49 -2.03 31.12
N SER A 272 11.09 -2.81 30.21
CA SER A 272 12.13 -3.79 30.53
C SER A 272 13.07 -3.98 29.35
N ALA A 273 14.20 -4.68 29.55
CA ALA A 273 15.22 -4.88 28.52
C ALA A 273 14.68 -5.47 27.20
N ASN A 274 13.56 -6.20 27.24
CA ASN A 274 12.95 -6.85 26.07
C ASN A 274 11.51 -6.38 25.78
N CYS A 275 11.04 -5.33 26.45
CA CYS A 275 9.73 -4.74 26.20
C CYS A 275 9.89 -3.28 25.80
N ARG A 276 9.38 -2.94 24.62
CA ARG A 276 9.29 -1.56 24.13
C ARG A 276 7.83 -1.21 23.92
N GLY A 277 7.36 -0.18 24.60
CA GLY A 277 6.07 0.45 24.35
C GLY A 277 6.25 1.70 23.51
N GLU A 278 5.34 1.93 22.58
CA GLU A 278 5.26 3.14 21.78
C GLU A 278 3.85 3.71 21.88
N THR A 279 3.76 5.02 22.10
CA THR A 279 2.49 5.75 22.11
C THR A 279 2.56 6.90 21.11
N TYR A 280 1.51 7.08 20.32
CA TYR A 280 1.39 8.19 19.37
C TYR A 280 -0.07 8.56 19.15
N PHE A 281 -0.29 9.76 18.63
CA PHE A 281 -1.59 10.36 18.44
C PHE A 281 -1.89 10.55 16.96
N GLY A 282 -3.04 10.07 16.52
CA GLY A 282 -3.61 10.36 15.21
C GLY A 282 -4.70 11.41 15.34
N TYR A 283 -4.73 12.36 14.40
CA TYR A 283 -5.76 13.38 14.30
C TYR A 283 -6.39 13.31 12.91
N GLN A 284 -7.70 13.22 12.83
CA GLN A 284 -8.42 13.30 11.57
C GLN A 284 -9.64 14.19 11.74
N GLY A 285 -9.89 15.10 10.81
CA GLY A 285 -10.98 16.03 10.98
C GLY A 285 -11.20 16.93 9.78
N ASP A 286 -11.95 17.99 10.03
CA ASP A 286 -12.39 18.95 9.04
C ASP A 286 -12.34 20.34 9.68
N PHE A 287 -11.45 21.20 9.18
CA PHE A 287 -11.29 22.54 9.71
C PHE A 287 -12.55 23.41 9.47
N PRO A 288 -13.15 23.48 8.27
CA PRO A 288 -14.43 24.15 8.05
C PRO A 288 -15.56 23.73 8.99
N SER A 289 -15.76 22.42 9.21
CA SER A 289 -16.81 21.93 10.13
C SER A 289 -16.37 21.89 11.60
N GLN A 290 -15.12 22.24 11.90
CA GLN A 290 -14.54 22.28 13.24
C GLN A 290 -14.65 20.95 13.98
N THR A 291 -14.52 19.84 13.26
CA THR A 291 -14.60 18.49 13.84
C THR A 291 -13.24 17.82 13.88
N VAL A 292 -13.01 17.01 14.92
CA VAL A 292 -11.81 16.20 15.05
C VAL A 292 -12.12 14.85 15.70
N THR A 293 -11.46 13.82 15.18
CA THR A 293 -11.27 12.52 15.79
C THR A 293 -9.81 12.42 16.22
N ILE A 294 -9.59 12.17 17.50
CA ILE A 294 -8.25 11.95 18.07
C ILE A 294 -8.17 10.46 18.41
N THR A 295 -7.11 9.78 17.98
CA THR A 295 -6.86 8.38 18.30
C THR A 295 -5.53 8.25 19.00
N THR A 296 -5.54 7.77 20.24
CA THR A 296 -4.32 7.39 20.96
C THR A 296 -4.01 5.93 20.67
N HIS A 297 -2.86 5.67 20.08
CA HIS A 297 -2.37 4.32 19.78
C HIS A 297 -1.37 3.86 20.84
N TYR A 298 -1.54 2.64 21.32
CA TYR A 298 -0.59 1.96 22.20
C TYR A 298 -0.08 0.72 21.48
N GLU A 299 1.21 0.69 21.17
CA GLU A 299 1.87 -0.42 20.50
C GLU A 299 2.98 -0.99 21.36
N TYR A 300 3.00 -2.31 21.53
CA TYR A 300 3.96 -3.01 22.36
C TYR A 300 4.72 -4.04 21.52
N PHE A 301 6.04 -4.08 21.72
CA PHE A 301 6.94 -4.93 20.96
C PHE A 301 7.84 -5.76 21.88
N GLY A 302 8.20 -6.95 21.41
CA GLY A 302 9.04 -7.89 22.16
C GLY A 302 8.23 -8.73 23.14
N SER A 303 8.76 -8.94 24.35
CA SER A 303 8.14 -9.79 25.38
C SER A 303 7.22 -9.01 26.33
N CYS A 304 6.59 -7.94 25.86
CA CYS A 304 5.63 -7.18 26.66
C CYS A 304 4.41 -8.07 26.99
N PRO A 305 3.90 -8.05 28.23
CA PRO A 305 2.66 -8.75 28.58
C PRO A 305 1.39 -8.04 28.07
N TYR A 306 1.55 -6.96 27.29
CA TYR A 306 0.52 -6.04 26.84
C TYR A 306 0.14 -6.26 25.38
N TYR A 307 -1.09 -5.89 25.03
CA TYR A 307 -1.61 -5.98 23.67
C TYR A 307 -1.70 -4.60 23.02
N ASN A 308 -1.52 -4.55 21.70
CA ASN A 308 -1.78 -3.33 20.95
C ASN A 308 -3.25 -2.95 21.08
N CYS A 309 -3.50 -1.69 21.41
CA CYS A 309 -4.85 -1.17 21.59
C CYS A 309 -4.92 0.30 21.19
N ALA A 310 -6.13 0.84 21.14
CA ALA A 310 -6.36 2.24 20.82
C ALA A 310 -7.59 2.79 21.54
N ALA A 311 -7.53 4.07 21.88
CA ALA A 311 -8.67 4.84 22.36
C ALA A 311 -8.99 5.96 21.37
N THR A 312 -10.27 6.08 20.99
CA THR A 312 -10.73 7.06 20.01
C THR A 312 -11.67 8.05 20.67
N TYR A 313 -11.46 9.32 20.36
CA TYR A 313 -12.19 10.46 20.88
C TYR A 313 -12.75 11.27 19.73
N GLN A 314 -13.96 11.81 19.88
CA GLN A 314 -14.59 12.70 18.90
C GLN A 314 -14.99 14.00 19.55
N GLY A 315 -14.81 15.12 18.84
CA GLY A 315 -15.11 16.43 19.37
C GLY A 315 -14.85 17.56 18.40
N GLY A 316 -14.68 18.75 18.97
CA GLY A 316 -14.45 19.98 18.24
C GLY A 316 -12.98 20.36 18.17
N ILE A 317 -12.57 21.03 17.09
CA ILE A 317 -11.26 21.68 16.95
C ILE A 317 -11.45 23.13 16.51
N VAL A 318 -10.83 24.06 17.22
CA VAL A 318 -11.00 25.51 16.99
C VAL A 318 -9.63 26.16 16.85
N ARG A 319 -9.45 26.99 15.82
CA ARG A 319 -8.25 27.80 15.64
C ARG A 319 -8.32 29.01 16.55
N ASP A 320 -7.20 29.37 17.18
CA ASP A 320 -7.09 30.64 17.88
C ASP A 320 -7.40 31.79 16.93
N SER A 321 -8.34 32.64 17.33
CA SER A 321 -8.65 33.86 16.60
C SER A 321 -7.86 35.02 17.20
N ALA A 322 -7.56 36.04 16.39
CA ALA A 322 -6.92 37.26 16.90
C ALA A 322 -7.76 37.96 18.01
N ALA A 323 -9.07 37.66 18.11
CA ALA A 323 -9.96 38.17 19.14
C ALA A 323 -9.81 37.45 20.49
N THR A 324 -9.56 36.14 20.49
CA THR A 324 -9.36 35.36 21.73
C THR A 324 -8.09 35.79 22.48
N LEU A 325 -7.03 36.12 21.74
CA LEU A 325 -5.77 36.65 22.28
C LEU A 325 -5.91 38.05 22.91
N ALA A 326 -6.88 38.85 22.46
CA ALA A 326 -7.12 40.20 22.99
C ALA A 326 -7.95 40.19 24.29
N GLU A 327 -8.82 39.20 24.47
CA GLU A 327 -9.63 39.04 25.68
C GLU A 327 -8.77 38.60 26.87
N GLU A 328 -7.81 37.69 26.65
CA GLU A 328 -6.79 37.31 27.65
C GLU A 328 -5.84 38.47 27.99
N ALA A 329 -5.45 39.29 27.01
CA ALA A 329 -4.59 40.45 27.25
C ALA A 329 -5.31 41.59 28.01
N SER A 330 -6.64 41.69 27.93
CA SER A 330 -7.42 42.70 28.68
C SER A 330 -7.77 42.28 30.11
N ALA A 331 -7.69 40.98 30.42
CA ALA A 331 -7.87 40.44 31.77
C ALA A 331 -6.62 40.57 32.66
N ASP A 332 -5.45 40.90 32.07
CA ASP A 332 -4.14 41.00 32.75
C ASP A 332 -3.86 42.37 33.38
N SER A 333 -4.80 42.89 34.18
CA SER A 333 -4.48 44.01 35.09
C SER A 333 -4.82 43.75 36.55
N GLY A 334 -5.06 42.50 36.96
CA GLY A 334 -5.48 42.27 38.33
C GLY A 334 -5.55 40.83 38.83
N SER A 335 -4.57 39.96 38.57
CA SER A 335 -4.26 38.83 39.47
C SER A 335 -2.97 38.13 39.04
N LYS A 336 -1.81 38.73 39.35
CA LYS A 336 -0.60 37.91 39.52
C LYS A 336 -0.90 36.91 40.65
N THR A 337 -0.53 35.65 40.44
CA THR A 337 -0.42 34.53 41.40
C THR A 337 -1.45 33.39 41.39
N LYS A 338 -2.45 33.28 40.50
CA LYS A 338 -3.37 32.11 40.53
C LYS A 338 -4.06 31.74 39.19
N ALA A 339 -3.31 31.40 38.13
CA ALA A 339 -3.91 30.80 36.92
C ALA A 339 -2.96 30.01 35.98
N MET A 340 -1.73 29.68 36.38
CA MET A 340 -0.79 28.89 35.54
C MET A 340 -0.38 27.57 36.22
N ALA A 341 -1.35 26.84 36.77
CA ALA A 341 -1.06 25.57 37.46
C ALA A 341 -2.13 24.48 37.29
N ASN A 342 -3.01 24.58 36.29
CA ASN A 342 -3.92 23.48 35.97
C ASN A 342 -3.90 23.20 34.47
N SER A 343 -2.75 22.73 34.01
CA SER A 343 -2.56 22.19 32.67
C SER A 343 -3.29 20.85 32.60
N ALA A 344 -4.50 20.81 32.05
CA ALA A 344 -5.19 19.57 31.66
C ALA A 344 -4.41 18.77 30.60
N ALA A 345 -3.35 19.36 30.02
CA ALA A 345 -2.35 18.67 29.19
C ALA A 345 -1.40 17.76 30.00
N ARG A 346 -1.38 17.86 31.33
CA ARG A 346 -0.73 16.86 32.19
C ARG A 346 -1.46 15.51 32.10
N GLU A 347 -2.79 15.47 31.99
CA GLU A 347 -3.55 14.21 32.09
C GLU A 347 -3.32 13.21 30.93
N LEU A 348 -2.94 13.64 29.73
CA LEU A 348 -2.73 12.71 28.60
C LEU A 348 -1.40 11.97 28.68
N ILE A 349 -0.30 12.69 28.90
CA ILE A 349 1.03 12.08 29.05
C ILE A 349 1.24 11.58 30.48
N GLU A 350 0.73 12.26 31.51
CA GLU A 350 0.77 11.73 32.88
C GLU A 350 -0.18 10.54 33.06
N SER A 351 -1.35 10.43 32.41
CA SER A 351 -2.08 9.15 32.45
C SER A 351 -1.31 8.04 31.72
N VAL A 352 -0.61 8.35 30.63
CA VAL A 352 0.24 7.38 29.93
C VAL A 352 1.48 7.02 30.76
N LEU A 353 2.03 7.90 31.59
CA LEU A 353 3.14 7.58 32.49
C LEU A 353 2.65 6.89 33.78
N GLU A 354 1.53 7.32 34.35
CA GLU A 354 0.89 6.76 35.55
C GLU A 354 0.31 5.36 35.29
N THR A 355 -0.24 5.09 34.10
CA THR A 355 -0.70 3.73 33.72
C THR A 355 0.47 2.75 33.70
N PHE A 356 1.68 3.21 33.40
CA PHE A 356 2.89 2.39 33.42
C PHE A 356 3.53 2.30 34.82
N GLU A 357 3.41 3.34 35.66
CA GLU A 357 3.89 3.32 37.05
C GLU A 357 2.99 2.50 38.00
N HIS A 358 1.69 2.39 37.73
CA HIS A 358 0.77 1.57 38.55
C HIS A 358 0.80 0.05 38.24
N GLU A 359 1.58 -0.38 37.25
CA GLU A 359 1.70 -1.78 36.84
C GLU A 359 3.13 -2.35 36.93
N THR A 360 4.05 -1.68 37.62
CA THR A 360 5.24 -2.36 38.15
C THR A 360 4.86 -3.09 39.45
N PRO A 361 5.07 -4.41 39.57
CA PRO A 361 4.82 -5.15 40.82
C PRO A 361 5.72 -4.70 41.97
#